data_AF-A0AA37BMG8-F1
#
_entry.id   AF-A0AA37BMG8-F1
#
_cell.length_a   1.000
_cell.length_b   1.000
_cell.length_c   1.000
_cell.angle_alpha   90.00
_cell.angle_beta   90.00
_cell.angle_gamma   90.00
#
_symmetry.space_group_name_H-M   'P 1'
#
loop_
_entity.id
_entity.type
_entity.pdbx_description
1 polymer ?
#
loop_
_entity_poly.entity_id
_entity_poly.type
_entity_poly.pdbx_seq_one_letter_code
_entity_poly.pdbx_strand_id
1 'polypeptide(L)'
;MAEPYVYRNTRTGQTVEWPTRSVRLDHSPVWLLISAPEVEPEPVPTPEPLRAPARPVQADPKAAWVAYAVYRGMSEADARALSKTALMEEFGRDDQEDDDGPN
;
A
#
# COMPACT_ATOMS: atom_id res chain seq x y z
N MET A 1 -24.12 15.93 9.65
CA MET A 1 -25.20 15.26 8.89
C MET A 1 -24.56 14.83 7.58
N ALA A 2 -24.59 13.55 7.24
CA ALA A 2 -23.99 13.09 5.98
C ALA A 2 -24.75 13.71 4.79
N GLU A 3 -24.03 14.18 3.78
CA GLU A 3 -24.63 14.77 2.59
C GLU A 3 -25.35 13.69 1.76
N PRO A 4 -26.49 13.99 1.12
CA PRO A 4 -27.18 13.02 0.27
C PRO A 4 -26.46 12.82 -1.07
N TYR A 5 -26.61 11.64 -1.66
CA TYR A 5 -26.18 11.36 -3.03
C TYR A 5 -27.11 12.06 -4.02
N VAL A 6 -26.59 12.98 -4.81
CA VAL A 6 -27.36 13.72 -5.83
C VAL A 6 -27.05 13.14 -7.21
N TYR A 7 -28.08 12.64 -7.87
CA TYR A 7 -28.02 12.13 -9.24
C TYR A 7 -28.71 13.10 -10.20
N ARG A 8 -28.13 13.29 -11.38
CA ARG A 8 -28.70 14.09 -12.46
C ARG A 8 -28.99 13.22 -13.67
N ASN A 9 -30.20 13.29 -14.18
CA ASN A 9 -30.59 12.67 -15.43
C ASN A 9 -30.03 13.47 -16.61
N THR A 10 -29.22 12.85 -17.46
CA THR A 10 -28.60 13.51 -18.63
C THR A 10 -29.58 13.74 -19.77
N ARG A 11 -30.68 12.98 -19.82
CA ARG A 11 -31.70 13.10 -20.88
C ARG A 11 -32.73 14.17 -20.58
N THR A 12 -33.11 14.34 -19.31
CA THR A 12 -34.17 15.28 -18.90
C THR A 12 -33.67 16.45 -18.08
N GLY A 13 -32.44 16.40 -17.57
CA GLY A 13 -31.88 17.40 -16.66
C GLY A 13 -32.38 17.29 -15.22
N GLN A 14 -33.27 16.34 -14.91
CA GLN A 14 -33.85 16.16 -13.57
C GLN A 14 -32.80 15.76 -12.54
N THR A 15 -32.85 16.35 -11.34
CA THR A 15 -32.01 15.99 -10.20
C THR A 15 -32.82 15.26 -9.13
N VAL A 16 -32.23 14.22 -8.53
CA VAL A 16 -32.82 13.45 -7.42
C VAL A 16 -31.80 13.25 -6.31
N GLU A 17 -32.24 13.41 -5.06
CA GLU A 17 -31.42 13.26 -3.86
C GLU A 17 -31.77 11.95 -3.17
N TRP A 18 -30.76 11.18 -2.80
CA TRP A 18 -30.91 9.89 -2.14
C TRP A 18 -30.04 9.81 -0.89
N PRO A 19 -30.56 9.28 0.23
CA PRO A 19 -29.77 9.15 1.46
C PRO A 19 -28.64 8.11 1.34
N THR A 20 -28.69 7.21 0.36
CA THR A 20 -27.70 6.15 0.12
C THR A 20 -27.42 5.99 -1.37
N ARG A 21 -26.21 5.49 -1.71
CA ARG A 21 -25.83 5.20 -3.10
C ARG A 21 -26.80 4.21 -3.72
N SER A 22 -27.42 4.61 -4.83
CA SER A 22 -28.43 3.82 -5.52
C SER A 22 -27.82 3.04 -6.69
N VAL A 23 -27.68 1.72 -6.51
CA VAL A 23 -27.14 0.79 -7.53
C VAL A 23 -27.92 0.89 -8.85
N ARG A 24 -29.24 1.05 -8.79
CA ARG A 24 -30.08 1.22 -9.99
C ARG A 24 -29.74 2.46 -10.80
N LEU A 25 -29.38 3.56 -10.15
CA LEU A 25 -29.00 4.80 -10.83
C LEU A 25 -27.56 4.73 -11.32
N ASP A 26 -26.67 4.07 -10.57
CA ASP A 26 -25.26 3.85 -10.92
C ASP A 26 -25.10 3.02 -12.21
N HIS A 27 -25.90 1.97 -12.37
CA HIS A 27 -25.90 1.15 -13.58
C HIS A 27 -26.73 1.74 -14.73
N SER A 28 -27.38 2.89 -14.52
CA SER A 28 -28.22 3.51 -15.54
C SER A 28 -27.42 4.50 -16.38
N PRO A 29 -27.33 4.34 -17.71
CA PRO A 29 -26.52 5.22 -18.56
C PRO A 29 -27.05 6.65 -18.65
N VAL A 30 -28.27 6.89 -18.15
CA VAL A 30 -28.93 8.20 -18.18
C VAL A 30 -28.78 8.97 -16.88
N TRP A 31 -28.27 8.36 -15.82
CA TRP A 31 -28.13 9.00 -14.51
C TRP A 31 -26.65 9.16 -14.18
N LEU A 32 -26.22 10.41 -13.94
CA LEU A 32 -24.87 10.74 -13.49
C LEU A 32 -24.91 11.13 -12.02
N LEU A 33 -24.04 10.53 -11.21
CA LEU A 33 -23.77 10.98 -9.86
C LEU A 33 -23.00 12.31 -9.93
N ILE A 34 -23.62 13.40 -9.49
CA ILE A 34 -23.02 14.75 -9.54
C ILE A 34 -22.57 15.25 -8.17
N SER A 35 -23.10 14.67 -7.10
CA SER A 35 -22.64 14.91 -5.74
C SER A 35 -22.75 13.60 -4.98
N ALA A 36 -21.63 13.14 -4.43
CA ALA A 36 -21.61 12.09 -3.43
C ALA A 36 -21.29 12.76 -2.09
N PRO A 37 -21.85 12.31 -0.96
CA PRO A 37 -21.23 12.63 0.32
C PRO A 37 -19.76 12.35 0.21
N GLU A 38 -18.96 13.33 0.62
CA GLU A 38 -17.56 13.13 0.94
C GLU A 38 -17.53 12.14 2.11
N VAL A 39 -17.69 10.86 1.78
CA VAL A 39 -17.25 9.78 2.64
C VAL A 39 -15.76 10.01 2.65
N GLU A 40 -15.28 10.70 3.71
CA GLU A 40 -13.88 10.68 4.09
C GLU A 40 -13.43 9.25 3.79
N PRO A 41 -12.57 9.03 2.79
CA PRO A 41 -12.14 7.69 2.48
C PRO A 41 -11.62 7.16 3.81
N GLU A 42 -12.23 6.08 4.32
CA GLU A 42 -11.59 5.26 5.35
C GLU A 42 -10.14 5.18 4.91
N PRO A 43 -9.18 5.58 5.77
CA PRO A 43 -7.81 5.77 5.33
C PRO A 43 -7.42 4.49 4.63
N VAL A 44 -7.35 4.56 3.28
CA VAL A 44 -6.58 3.60 2.52
C VAL A 44 -5.30 3.50 3.31
N PRO A 45 -4.87 2.30 3.77
CA PRO A 45 -3.62 2.20 4.50
C PRO A 45 -2.61 2.87 3.59
N THR A 46 -2.28 4.11 3.95
CA THR A 46 -1.23 4.87 3.30
C THR A 46 -0.08 3.91 3.49
N PRO A 47 0.60 3.43 2.43
CA PRO A 47 1.82 2.68 2.67
C PRO A 47 2.62 3.60 3.57
N GLU A 48 2.78 3.20 4.84
CA GLU A 48 3.53 3.98 5.82
C GLU A 48 4.78 4.43 5.09
N PRO A 49 5.21 5.70 5.19
CA PRO A 49 6.41 6.14 4.51
C PRO A 49 7.47 5.12 4.86
N LEU A 50 7.85 4.29 3.88
CA LEU A 50 8.44 2.98 4.11
C LEU A 50 9.58 3.21 5.07
N ARG A 51 9.36 2.95 6.36
CA ARG A 51 10.45 2.88 7.31
C ARG A 51 11.27 1.78 6.70
N ALA A 52 12.45 2.15 6.19
CA ALA A 52 13.42 1.22 5.66
C ALA A 52 13.33 -0.04 6.51
N PRO A 53 12.95 -1.21 5.95
CA PRO A 53 12.88 -2.41 6.76
C PRO A 53 14.20 -2.48 7.50
N ALA A 54 14.13 -2.45 8.84
CA ALA A 54 15.33 -2.54 9.66
C ALA A 54 16.08 -3.79 9.19
N ARG A 55 17.41 -3.71 9.12
CA ARG A 55 18.22 -4.81 8.63
C ARG A 55 17.82 -6.09 9.40
N PRO A 56 17.35 -7.13 8.70
CA PRO A 56 16.89 -8.33 9.36
C PRO A 56 18.05 -8.98 10.13
N VAL A 57 17.77 -9.54 11.31
CA VAL A 57 18.78 -10.30 12.05
C VAL A 57 18.96 -11.68 11.41
N GLN A 58 20.08 -12.37 11.67
CA GLN A 58 20.30 -13.70 11.08
C GLN A 58 19.18 -14.71 11.46
N ALA A 59 18.51 -14.51 12.59
CA ALA A 59 17.37 -15.31 13.03
C ALA A 59 16.09 -15.07 12.18
N ASP A 60 15.98 -13.93 11.49
CA ASP A 60 14.78 -13.57 10.73
C ASP A 60 14.51 -14.51 9.55
N PRO A 61 13.25 -14.66 9.11
CA PRO A 61 12.90 -15.48 7.97
C PRO A 61 13.47 -14.91 6.66
N LYS A 62 13.65 -15.79 5.65
CA LYS A 62 14.09 -15.39 4.30
C LYS A 62 13.24 -14.25 3.73
N ALA A 63 11.94 -14.22 4.03
CA ALA A 63 11.05 -13.15 3.58
C ALA A 63 11.49 -11.75 4.02
N ALA A 64 12.02 -11.61 5.23
CA ALA A 64 12.54 -10.33 5.73
C ALA A 64 13.82 -9.92 4.99
N TRP A 65 14.69 -10.88 4.70
CA TRP A 65 15.90 -10.69 3.88
C TRP A 65 15.58 -10.29 2.43
N VAL A 66 14.54 -10.87 1.84
CA VAL A 66 14.05 -10.50 0.51
C VAL A 66 13.52 -9.07 0.51
N ALA A 67 12.68 -8.69 1.49
CA ALA A 67 12.16 -7.34 1.59
C ALA A 67 13.28 -6.29 1.78
N TYR A 68 14.32 -6.63 2.56
CA TYR A 68 15.49 -5.79 2.73
C TYR A 68 16.32 -5.65 1.45
N ALA A 69 16.55 -6.74 0.73
CA ALA A 69 17.26 -6.71 -0.55
C ALA A 69 16.49 -5.87 -1.59
N VAL A 70 15.16 -5.99 -1.63
CA VAL A 70 14.30 -5.18 -2.50
C VAL A 70 14.40 -3.70 -2.17
N TYR A 71 14.37 -3.38 -0.88
CA TYR A 71 14.57 -2.02 -0.41
C TYR A 71 15.95 -1.45 -0.77
N ARG A 72 16.99 -2.29 -0.82
CA ARG A 72 18.36 -1.94 -1.24
C ARG A 72 18.52 -1.80 -2.76
N GLY A 73 17.46 -2.03 -3.54
CA GLY A 73 17.45 -1.88 -5.00
C GLY A 73 17.59 -3.19 -5.78
N MET A 74 17.61 -4.34 -5.11
CA MET A 74 17.55 -5.65 -5.79
C MET A 74 16.12 -5.92 -6.29
N SER A 75 15.96 -6.57 -7.43
CA SER A 75 14.61 -6.95 -7.88
C SER A 75 14.05 -8.08 -7.01
N GLU A 76 12.75 -8.04 -6.70
CA GLU A 76 12.12 -9.07 -5.85
C GLU A 76 12.33 -10.49 -6.38
N ALA A 77 12.27 -10.67 -7.70
CA ALA A 77 12.52 -11.95 -8.35
C ALA A 77 13.94 -12.47 -8.08
N ASP A 78 14.92 -11.59 -8.09
CA ASP A 78 16.34 -11.91 -7.88
C ASP A 78 16.61 -12.20 -6.38
N ALA A 79 16.09 -11.33 -5.50
CA ALA A 79 16.15 -11.51 -4.06
C ALA A 79 15.47 -12.82 -3.62
N ARG A 80 14.35 -13.21 -4.23
CA ARG A 80 13.67 -14.48 -3.97
C ARG A 80 14.41 -15.69 -4.53
N ALA A 81 15.11 -15.54 -5.66
CA ALA A 81 15.92 -16.59 -6.25
C ALA A 81 17.14 -16.93 -5.39
N LEU A 82 17.70 -15.93 -4.69
CA LEU A 82 18.81 -16.13 -3.76
C LEU A 82 18.40 -16.91 -2.50
N SER A 83 19.35 -17.66 -1.95
CA SER A 83 19.17 -18.35 -0.67
C SER A 83 19.32 -17.37 0.49
N LYS A 84 18.70 -17.68 1.65
CA LYS A 84 18.84 -16.86 2.86
C LYS A 84 20.31 -16.59 3.20
N THR A 85 21.17 -17.60 3.08
CA THR A 85 22.62 -17.46 3.29
C THR A 85 23.26 -16.44 2.36
N ALA A 86 22.98 -16.50 1.05
CA ALA A 86 23.51 -15.53 0.09
C ALA A 86 23.03 -14.10 0.37
N LEU A 87 21.76 -13.94 0.76
CA LEU A 87 21.22 -12.64 1.19
C LEU A 87 21.89 -12.14 2.48
N MET A 88 22.21 -13.03 3.42
CA MET A 88 22.95 -12.68 4.65
C MET A 88 24.41 -12.32 4.36
N GLU A 89 25.06 -12.95 3.40
CA GLU A 89 26.45 -12.60 3.05
C GLU A 89 26.53 -11.25 2.32
N GLU A 90 25.59 -10.98 1.41
CA GLU A 90 25.52 -9.74 0.63
C GLU A 90 25.05 -8.55 1.47
N PHE A 91 24.03 -8.74 2.31
CA PHE A 91 23.37 -7.66 3.05
C PHE A 91 23.59 -7.70 4.56
N GLY A 92 24.30 -8.72 5.07
CA GLY A 92 24.51 -8.98 6.48
C GLY A 92 25.94 -8.73 6.97
N ARG A 93 26.78 -8.00 6.22
CA ARG A 93 28.20 -7.77 6.56
C ARG A 93 28.52 -6.48 7.34
N ASP A 94 27.55 -5.63 7.63
CA ASP A 94 27.77 -4.31 8.30
C ASP A 94 27.84 -4.36 9.85
N ASP A 95 27.82 -5.54 10.50
CA ASP A 95 27.80 -5.66 11.98
C ASP A 95 29.05 -6.37 12.57
N GLN A 96 30.15 -6.43 11.83
CA GLN A 96 31.40 -7.02 12.32
C GLN A 96 32.57 -6.06 12.18
N GLU A 97 32.39 -4.84 12.68
CA GLU A 97 33.49 -3.92 12.98
C GLU A 97 33.23 -3.22 14.33
N ASP A 98 33.18 -3.99 15.42
CA ASP A 98 33.32 -3.46 16.80
C ASP A 98 33.65 -4.62 17.78
N ASP A 99 34.68 -5.42 17.49
CA ASP A 99 35.32 -6.31 18.48
C ASP A 99 36.76 -6.65 18.05
N ASP A 100 37.68 -5.68 18.12
CA ASP A 100 39.10 -5.92 18.45
C ASP A 100 39.84 -4.58 18.69
N GLY A 101 39.81 -4.12 19.93
CA GLY A 101 40.75 -3.12 20.43
C GLY A 101 41.38 -3.66 21.70
N PRO A 102 42.56 -4.33 21.64
CA PRO A 102 43.20 -4.85 22.83
C PRO A 102 43.77 -3.67 23.64
N ASN A 103 43.38 -3.56 24.92
CA ASN A 103 44.03 -2.69 25.89
C ASN A 103 44.68 -3.50 27.00
#